data_AF-A0AAW2TY10-F1
#
_entry.id   AF-A0AAW2TY10-F1
#
_cell.length_a   1.000
_cell.length_b   1.000
_cell.length_c   1.000
_cell.angle_alpha   90.00
_cell.angle_beta   90.00
_cell.angle_gamma   90.00
#
_symmetry.space_group_name_H-M   'P 1'
#
loop_
_entity.id
_entity.type
_entity.pdbx_description
1 polymer ?
#
loop_
_entity_poly.entity_id
_entity_poly.type
_entity_poly.pdbx_seq_one_letter_code
_entity_poly.pdbx_strand_id
1 'polypeptide(L)'
;MDSQELTPEALEKKKKKEEKAREKELKKLKAAQKAEAAKLQAQKASNAPESGKKKNTKKAGGENPEDYNDPETPMGEKKRLSRQMAKTYKPSAVEKSWYEWWEKSTFFEADADSSKPPFVIVLPPPNVTGALHIGHALTAAIQDTIIRWRRMSGYNTLWVPGMDHAGIATQVVVEKKIMREKKLTRHDVGRDGFIAECFTMDDKRSKAVTEAFVRLHREGVIYRDLRLVNWDCVLRTAISDIEVEHIEIKERTPLRVPGYEKPVEFGVLTSFAYPLEGGLGEIIVATTRVETMLGDTAIAIHPDDPRYSHLHGKFAIHPFNGRKLPIVCDAVLVDMNFGTGAVKVLSEADDAPVGCIVDVVNEALSVYLKLKGSINVEAELEKLKKKMEDIEKQCDGMRKKTSAPGYQEKVPVHIREADEAKLASLLQELLSFKEASEHLEREISVS
;
A
#
# COMPACT_ATOMS: atom_id res chain seq x y z
N MET A 1 43.17 15.74 -14.51
CA MET A 1 44.11 14.64 -14.25
C MET A 1 44.43 14.72 -12.77
N ASP A 2 43.87 13.82 -11.97
CA ASP A 2 44.39 13.49 -10.64
C ASP A 2 43.75 12.15 -10.24
N SER A 3 44.44 11.08 -10.61
CA SER A 3 44.14 9.71 -10.21
C SER A 3 44.75 9.49 -8.82
N GLN A 4 43.93 9.60 -7.78
CA GLN A 4 44.34 9.17 -6.44
C GLN A 4 44.52 7.64 -6.45
N GLU A 5 45.77 7.20 -6.48
CA GLU A 5 46.14 5.79 -6.29
C GLU A 5 45.71 5.35 -4.88
N LEU A 6 44.89 4.28 -4.82
CA LEU A 6 44.51 3.67 -3.54
C LEU A 6 45.74 3.11 -2.84
N THR A 7 45.85 3.38 -1.55
CA THR A 7 46.94 2.87 -0.70
C THR A 7 46.96 1.33 -0.67
N PRO A 8 48.14 0.68 -0.56
CA PRO A 8 48.27 -0.77 -0.57
C PRO A 8 47.39 -1.51 0.46
N GLU A 9 47.20 -0.93 1.65
CA GLU A 9 46.32 -1.49 2.68
C GLU A 9 44.82 -1.45 2.31
N ALA A 10 44.37 -0.43 1.58
CA ALA A 10 43.00 -0.31 1.13
C ALA A 10 42.67 -1.35 0.03
N LEU A 11 43.65 -1.61 -0.85
CA LEU A 11 43.57 -2.68 -1.86
C LEU A 11 43.52 -4.08 -1.21
N GLU A 12 44.28 -4.31 -0.15
CA GLU A 12 44.28 -5.61 0.55
C GLU A 12 42.97 -5.86 1.32
N LYS A 13 42.44 -4.83 2.01
CA LYS A 13 41.10 -4.92 2.65
C LYS A 13 39.99 -5.15 1.64
N LYS A 14 40.06 -4.52 0.46
CA LYS A 14 39.10 -4.74 -0.63
C LYS A 14 39.16 -6.18 -1.16
N LYS A 15 40.37 -6.71 -1.40
CA LYS A 15 40.57 -8.11 -1.81
C LYS A 15 40.01 -9.12 -0.79
N LYS A 16 40.31 -8.94 0.50
CA LYS A 16 39.76 -9.80 1.58
C LYS A 16 38.24 -9.74 1.68
N LYS A 17 37.64 -8.57 1.45
CA LYS A 17 36.17 -8.41 1.44
C LYS A 17 35.52 -9.05 0.22
N GLU A 18 36.12 -8.92 -0.95
CA GLU A 18 35.67 -9.57 -2.19
C GLU A 18 35.81 -11.10 -2.14
N GLU A 19 36.89 -11.61 -1.56
CA GLU A 19 37.12 -13.05 -1.37
C GLU A 19 36.08 -13.67 -0.41
N LYS A 20 35.80 -12.99 0.71
CA LYS A 20 34.76 -13.42 1.67
C LYS A 20 33.36 -13.36 1.06
N ALA A 21 33.10 -12.41 0.16
CA ALA A 21 31.84 -12.33 -0.58
C ALA A 21 31.70 -13.48 -1.60
N ARG A 22 32.76 -13.78 -2.35
CA ARG A 22 32.80 -14.92 -3.29
C ARG A 22 32.63 -16.25 -2.58
N GLU A 23 33.25 -16.44 -1.41
CA GLU A 23 33.10 -17.66 -0.63
C GLU A 23 31.65 -17.85 -0.12
N LYS A 24 30.99 -16.75 0.27
CA LYS A 24 29.59 -16.76 0.70
C LYS A 24 28.63 -17.06 -0.46
N GLU A 25 28.88 -16.51 -1.65
CA GLU A 25 28.11 -16.86 -2.85
C GLU A 25 28.33 -18.31 -3.27
N LEU A 26 29.57 -18.80 -3.22
CA LEU A 26 29.88 -20.20 -3.56
C LEU A 26 29.19 -21.18 -2.61
N LYS A 27 29.11 -20.86 -1.31
CA LYS A 27 28.34 -21.65 -0.33
C LYS A 27 26.84 -21.62 -0.63
N LYS A 28 26.30 -20.47 -1.05
CA LYS A 28 24.88 -20.31 -1.40
C LYS A 28 24.52 -21.08 -2.69
N LEU A 29 25.39 -21.05 -3.70
CA LEU A 29 25.27 -21.84 -4.94
C LEU A 29 25.36 -23.35 -4.68
N LYS A 30 26.30 -23.80 -3.85
CA LYS A 30 26.40 -25.22 -3.47
C LYS A 30 25.18 -25.70 -2.68
N ALA A 31 24.62 -24.86 -1.81
CA ALA A 31 23.38 -25.18 -1.09
C ALA A 31 22.17 -25.25 -2.04
N ALA A 32 22.06 -24.33 -2.99
CA ALA A 32 21.00 -24.33 -4.00
C ALA A 32 21.09 -25.56 -4.92
N GLN A 33 22.29 -25.91 -5.40
CA GLN A 33 22.52 -27.11 -6.20
C GLN A 33 22.20 -28.40 -5.43
N LYS A 34 22.51 -28.46 -4.14
CA LYS A 34 22.17 -29.63 -3.30
C LYS A 34 20.65 -29.75 -3.08
N ALA A 35 19.94 -28.63 -2.93
CA ALA A 35 18.49 -28.59 -2.82
C ALA A 35 17.80 -28.96 -4.15
N GLU A 36 18.35 -28.53 -5.28
CA GLU A 36 17.86 -28.86 -6.62
C GLU A 36 18.12 -30.34 -6.96
N ALA A 37 19.29 -30.87 -6.64
CA ALA A 37 19.61 -32.29 -6.77
C ALA A 37 18.69 -33.17 -5.91
N ALA A 38 18.34 -32.75 -4.69
CA ALA A 38 17.38 -33.45 -3.84
C ALA A 38 15.96 -33.41 -4.43
N LYS A 39 15.54 -32.30 -5.03
CA LYS A 39 14.25 -32.20 -5.75
C LYS A 39 14.20 -33.06 -7.01
N LEU A 40 15.30 -33.11 -7.77
CA LEU A 40 15.43 -33.97 -8.95
C LEU A 40 15.46 -35.46 -8.59
N GLN A 41 16.04 -35.84 -7.44
CA GLN A 41 15.97 -37.20 -6.92
C GLN A 41 14.56 -37.57 -6.46
N ALA A 42 13.83 -36.65 -5.82
CA ALA A 42 12.43 -36.85 -5.45
C ALA A 42 11.50 -36.98 -6.68
N GLN A 43 11.76 -36.22 -7.75
CA GLN A 43 10.99 -36.32 -9.00
C GLN A 43 11.33 -37.58 -9.83
N LYS A 44 12.59 -38.04 -9.82
CA LYS A 44 12.97 -39.31 -10.47
C LYS A 44 12.41 -40.54 -9.77
N ALA A 45 12.10 -40.46 -8.47
CA ALA A 45 11.40 -41.52 -7.74
C ALA A 45 9.90 -41.60 -8.09
N SER A 46 9.31 -40.56 -8.70
CA SER A 46 7.90 -40.55 -9.10
C SER A 46 7.61 -40.98 -10.55
N ASN A 47 8.63 -41.13 -11.40
CA ASN A 47 8.47 -41.38 -12.85
C ASN A 47 9.28 -42.60 -13.37
N ALA A 48 9.24 -43.74 -12.69
CA ALA A 48 9.77 -45.00 -13.23
C ALA A 48 8.61 -45.99 -13.49
N PRO A 49 8.49 -46.57 -14.70
CA PRO A 49 7.47 -47.57 -15.00
C PRO A 49 7.86 -48.93 -14.41
N GLU A 50 6.92 -49.58 -13.72
CA GLU A 50 7.09 -50.94 -13.20
C GLU A 50 7.29 -51.95 -14.34
N SER A 51 8.46 -52.57 -14.42
CA SER A 51 8.60 -53.89 -15.04
C SER A 51 9.81 -54.67 -14.50
N GLY A 52 9.59 -55.95 -14.18
CA GLY A 52 10.65 -56.96 -14.04
C GLY A 52 10.89 -57.53 -12.63
N LYS A 53 10.19 -58.62 -12.29
CA LYS A 53 10.55 -59.55 -11.19
C LYS A 53 11.96 -60.13 -11.37
N LYS A 54 12.76 -60.20 -10.30
CA LYS A 54 13.64 -61.36 -9.99
C LYS A 54 13.96 -61.49 -8.49
N LYS A 55 13.79 -62.71 -7.99
CA LYS A 55 13.99 -63.18 -6.60
C LYS A 55 15.46 -63.09 -6.14
N ASN A 56 15.70 -62.67 -4.89
CA ASN A 56 16.30 -63.57 -3.90
C ASN A 56 16.19 -63.06 -2.44
N THR A 57 16.01 -64.05 -1.57
CA THR A 57 15.61 -64.04 -0.15
C THR A 57 16.60 -63.41 0.84
N LYS A 58 16.08 -62.65 1.83
CA LYS A 58 16.48 -62.74 3.26
C LYS A 58 15.46 -62.08 4.21
N LYS A 59 14.78 -62.97 4.95
CA LYS A 59 14.13 -62.89 6.29
C LYS A 59 13.59 -61.56 6.86
N ALA A 60 12.27 -61.59 7.05
CA ALA A 60 11.50 -61.26 8.25
C ALA A 60 11.38 -59.79 8.72
N GLY A 61 10.21 -59.20 8.42
CA GLY A 61 9.74 -57.93 8.98
C GLY A 61 8.35 -57.50 8.48
N GLY A 62 7.37 -58.41 8.52
CA GLY A 62 5.90 -58.18 8.56
C GLY A 62 5.25 -57.12 7.65
N GLU A 63 4.84 -57.48 6.44
CA GLU A 63 3.68 -56.85 5.79
C GLU A 63 2.40 -57.51 6.33
N ASN A 64 1.52 -56.73 6.94
CA ASN A 64 0.27 -57.21 7.52
C ASN A 64 -0.82 -57.20 6.42
N PRO A 65 -1.45 -58.34 6.07
CA PRO A 65 -2.54 -58.41 5.08
C PRO A 65 -3.82 -57.65 5.46
N GLU A 66 -3.84 -56.96 6.61
CA GLU A 66 -5.00 -56.27 7.19
C GLU A 66 -4.99 -54.75 7.00
N ASP A 67 -3.94 -54.17 6.41
CA ASP A 67 -3.99 -52.77 6.00
C ASP A 67 -4.84 -52.65 4.73
N TYR A 68 -6.13 -52.36 4.92
CA TYR A 68 -7.09 -52.12 3.84
C TYR A 68 -6.52 -51.16 2.80
N ASN A 69 -6.22 -51.69 1.61
CA ASN A 69 -5.99 -50.91 0.41
C ASN A 69 -7.32 -50.77 -0.30
N ASP A 70 -7.79 -49.53 -0.47
CA ASP A 70 -9.04 -49.24 -1.15
C ASP A 70 -9.00 -49.81 -2.58
N PRO A 71 -9.92 -50.73 -2.97
CA PRO A 71 -10.09 -51.06 -4.38
C PRO A 71 -10.41 -49.77 -5.11
N GLU A 72 -9.82 -49.54 -6.28
CA GLU A 72 -9.92 -48.25 -6.99
C GLU A 72 -11.37 -47.76 -7.07
N THR A 73 -11.73 -46.82 -6.19
CA THR A 73 -13.03 -46.16 -6.22
C THR A 73 -13.03 -45.26 -7.47
N PRO A 74 -14.00 -45.41 -8.38
CA PRO A 74 -14.12 -44.51 -9.53
C PRO A 74 -14.23 -43.05 -9.09
N MET A 75 -13.64 -42.16 -9.89
CA MET A 75 -13.60 -40.72 -9.60
C MET A 75 -15.02 -40.16 -9.40
N GLY A 76 -15.27 -39.47 -8.29
CA GLY A 76 -16.57 -38.87 -7.96
C GLY A 76 -17.66 -39.83 -7.44
N GLU A 77 -17.37 -41.11 -7.19
CA GLU A 77 -18.28 -42.02 -6.51
C GLU A 77 -18.06 -42.05 -4.99
N LYS A 78 -19.12 -42.33 -4.23
CA LYS A 78 -19.01 -42.52 -2.79
C LYS A 78 -18.14 -43.73 -2.51
N LYS A 79 -17.05 -43.51 -1.78
CA LYS A 79 -16.13 -44.56 -1.35
C LYS A 79 -16.86 -45.70 -0.64
N ARG A 80 -16.51 -46.95 -0.99
CA ARG A 80 -17.03 -48.14 -0.30
C ARG A 80 -16.31 -48.29 1.03
N LEU A 81 -17.05 -48.14 2.13
CA LEU A 81 -16.49 -48.28 3.47
C LEU A 81 -16.32 -49.76 3.82
N SER A 82 -15.09 -50.18 4.12
CA SER A 82 -14.84 -51.49 4.72
C SER A 82 -15.46 -51.57 6.12
N ARG A 83 -15.92 -52.77 6.50
CA ARG A 83 -16.37 -53.06 7.88
C ARG A 83 -15.21 -53.15 8.86
N GLN A 84 -13.99 -53.39 8.39
CA GLN A 84 -12.79 -53.51 9.21
C GLN A 84 -11.95 -52.23 9.10
N MET A 85 -11.56 -51.65 10.23
CA MET A 85 -10.65 -50.51 10.27
C MET A 85 -9.20 -50.97 10.11
N ALA A 86 -8.42 -50.26 9.29
CA ALA A 86 -7.00 -50.49 9.16
C ALA A 86 -6.28 -50.20 10.49
N LYS A 87 -5.13 -50.86 10.72
CA LYS A 87 -4.34 -50.66 11.95
C LYS A 87 -3.66 -49.29 11.99
N THR A 88 -3.35 -48.72 10.82
CA THR A 88 -2.69 -47.41 10.70
C THR A 88 -3.50 -46.49 9.78
N TYR A 89 -3.67 -45.22 10.18
CA TYR A 89 -4.32 -44.21 9.35
C TYR A 89 -3.42 -43.80 8.16
N LYS A 90 -3.95 -43.92 6.95
CA LYS A 90 -3.28 -43.51 5.70
C LYS A 90 -4.12 -42.43 5.00
N PRO A 91 -3.76 -41.13 5.11
CA PRO A 91 -4.55 -40.04 4.53
C PRO A 91 -4.77 -40.20 3.03
N SER A 92 -3.75 -40.59 2.27
CA SER A 92 -3.84 -40.80 0.81
C SER A 92 -4.87 -41.85 0.41
N ALA A 93 -5.04 -42.89 1.20
CA ALA A 93 -6.04 -43.92 0.96
C ALA A 93 -7.44 -43.47 1.40
N VAL A 94 -7.53 -42.60 2.42
CA VAL A 94 -8.81 -42.13 2.95
C VAL A 94 -9.36 -40.98 2.12
N GLU A 95 -8.61 -39.90 1.94
CA GLU A 95 -9.03 -38.64 1.28
C GLU A 95 -9.33 -38.81 -0.22
N LYS A 96 -8.69 -39.78 -0.87
CA LYS A 96 -8.92 -40.10 -2.29
C LYS A 96 -10.41 -40.31 -2.57
N SER A 97 -10.90 -39.62 -3.60
CA SER A 97 -12.27 -39.66 -4.12
C SER A 97 -13.36 -38.97 -3.27
N TRP A 98 -13.11 -38.58 -2.00
CA TRP A 98 -14.13 -37.90 -1.20
C TRP A 98 -14.48 -36.52 -1.73
N TYR A 99 -13.48 -35.73 -2.11
CA TYR A 99 -13.70 -34.35 -2.52
C TYR A 99 -14.51 -34.28 -3.81
N GLU A 100 -14.11 -35.06 -4.82
CA GLU A 100 -14.81 -35.21 -6.09
C GLU A 100 -16.26 -35.67 -5.89
N TRP A 101 -16.48 -36.58 -4.94
CA TRP A 101 -17.83 -37.03 -4.58
C TRP A 101 -18.65 -35.90 -3.92
N TRP A 102 -18.06 -35.09 -3.04
CA TRP A 102 -18.72 -33.93 -2.45
C TRP A 102 -19.13 -32.88 -3.49
N GLU A 103 -18.24 -32.61 -4.45
CA GLU A 103 -18.51 -31.70 -5.58
C GLU A 103 -19.66 -32.24 -6.45
N LYS A 104 -19.58 -33.52 -6.85
CA LYS A 104 -20.63 -34.16 -7.66
C LYS A 104 -21.99 -34.22 -6.95
N SER A 105 -21.98 -34.37 -5.63
CA SER A 105 -23.20 -34.42 -4.81
C SER A 105 -23.76 -33.03 -4.47
N THR A 106 -23.19 -31.97 -5.06
CA THR A 106 -23.58 -30.56 -4.88
C THR A 106 -23.67 -30.11 -3.42
N PHE A 107 -22.93 -30.75 -2.51
CA PHE A 107 -23.01 -30.42 -1.09
C PHE A 107 -22.55 -29.01 -0.79
N PHE A 108 -21.73 -28.39 -1.64
CA PHE A 108 -21.26 -27.02 -1.42
C PHE A 108 -22.28 -25.95 -1.82
N GLU A 109 -23.37 -26.33 -2.52
CA GLU A 109 -24.42 -25.41 -2.94
C GLU A 109 -25.37 -25.10 -1.77
N ALA A 110 -25.81 -23.84 -1.70
CA ALA A 110 -26.85 -23.40 -0.78
C ALA A 110 -28.18 -23.33 -1.51
N ASP A 111 -29.24 -23.78 -0.86
CA ASP A 111 -30.59 -23.75 -1.41
C ASP A 111 -31.22 -22.37 -1.16
N ALA A 112 -31.46 -21.59 -2.22
CA ALA A 112 -31.99 -20.23 -2.11
C ALA A 112 -33.41 -20.19 -1.53
N ASP A 113 -34.18 -21.27 -1.68
CA ASP A 113 -35.57 -21.37 -1.24
C ASP A 113 -35.70 -22.04 0.15
N SER A 114 -34.57 -22.34 0.79
CA SER A 114 -34.54 -23.03 2.07
C SER A 114 -35.15 -22.19 3.20
N SER A 115 -36.01 -22.81 4.00
CA SER A 115 -36.56 -22.20 5.23
C SER A 115 -35.58 -22.16 6.41
N LYS A 116 -34.38 -22.73 6.25
CA LYS A 116 -33.33 -22.77 7.29
C LYS A 116 -32.64 -21.40 7.40
N PRO A 117 -32.13 -21.03 8.60
CA PRO A 117 -31.43 -19.77 8.76
C PRO A 117 -30.17 -19.73 7.88
N PRO A 118 -29.93 -18.66 7.10
CA PRO A 118 -28.77 -18.55 6.23
C PRO A 118 -27.50 -18.25 7.04
N PHE A 119 -26.37 -18.81 6.60
CA PHE A 119 -25.05 -18.48 7.10
C PHE A 119 -24.07 -18.41 5.93
N VAL A 120 -23.53 -17.22 5.67
CA VAL A 120 -22.71 -16.96 4.48
C VAL A 120 -21.30 -16.53 4.88
N ILE A 121 -20.30 -17.12 4.27
CA ILE A 121 -18.91 -16.66 4.32
C ILE A 121 -18.43 -16.41 2.90
N VAL A 122 -17.80 -15.26 2.68
CA VAL A 122 -17.06 -14.97 1.45
C VAL A 122 -15.61 -15.34 1.68
N LEU A 123 -15.07 -16.23 0.83
CA LEU A 123 -13.63 -16.52 0.83
C LEU A 123 -12.90 -15.27 0.30
N PRO A 124 -11.93 -14.69 1.04
CA PRO A 124 -11.04 -13.69 0.47
C PRO A 124 -10.39 -14.28 -0.78
N PRO A 125 -10.70 -13.75 -1.97
CA PRO A 125 -10.31 -14.41 -3.20
C PRO A 125 -8.79 -14.38 -3.33
N PRO A 126 -8.09 -15.52 -3.49
CA PRO A 126 -6.66 -15.53 -3.71
C PRO A 126 -6.29 -14.86 -5.04
N ASN A 127 -5.15 -14.17 -5.03
CA ASN A 127 -4.59 -13.51 -6.21
C ASN A 127 -4.11 -14.55 -7.23
N VAL A 128 -4.36 -14.32 -8.53
CA VAL A 128 -3.90 -15.18 -9.64
C VAL A 128 -2.42 -14.94 -9.97
N THR A 129 -1.55 -14.94 -8.96
CA THR A 129 -0.12 -14.59 -9.07
C THR A 129 0.81 -15.79 -8.93
N GLY A 130 0.28 -17.02 -8.81
CA GLY A 130 1.06 -18.24 -8.67
C GLY A 130 0.37 -19.32 -7.86
N ALA A 131 1.15 -20.13 -7.15
CA ALA A 131 0.65 -21.22 -6.31
C ALA A 131 0.23 -20.73 -4.91
N LEU A 132 -0.78 -21.39 -4.33
CA LEU A 132 -1.21 -21.15 -2.96
C LEU A 132 -0.11 -21.54 -1.96
N HIS A 133 -0.11 -20.87 -0.82
CA HIS A 133 0.83 -21.08 0.30
C HIS A 133 0.09 -21.32 1.62
N ILE A 134 0.83 -21.65 2.69
CA ILE A 134 0.23 -22.08 3.97
C ILE A 134 -0.75 -21.08 4.59
N GLY A 135 -0.54 -19.77 4.41
CA GLY A 135 -1.54 -18.76 4.82
C GLY A 135 -2.92 -18.93 4.17
N HIS A 136 -2.99 -19.35 2.89
CA HIS A 136 -4.24 -19.68 2.22
C HIS A 136 -4.88 -20.92 2.84
N ALA A 137 -4.08 -21.95 3.11
CA ALA A 137 -4.56 -23.18 3.75
C ALA A 137 -5.13 -22.91 5.15
N LEU A 138 -4.47 -22.07 5.96
CA LEU A 138 -4.96 -21.67 7.27
C LEU A 138 -6.31 -20.95 7.18
N THR A 139 -6.41 -19.95 6.31
CA THR A 139 -7.64 -19.15 6.12
C THR A 139 -8.80 -20.04 5.65
N ALA A 140 -8.56 -20.86 4.62
CA ALA A 140 -9.56 -21.75 4.07
C ALA A 140 -9.99 -22.83 5.08
N ALA A 141 -9.06 -23.43 5.83
CA ALA A 141 -9.38 -24.44 6.83
C ALA A 141 -10.25 -23.89 7.98
N ILE A 142 -9.97 -22.66 8.45
CA ILE A 142 -10.80 -22.00 9.46
C ILE A 142 -12.21 -21.77 8.93
N GLN A 143 -12.34 -21.21 7.73
CA GLN A 143 -13.65 -20.94 7.12
C GLN A 143 -14.44 -22.22 6.84
N ASP A 144 -13.81 -23.24 6.26
CA ASP A 144 -14.42 -24.54 5.97
C ASP A 144 -14.92 -25.22 7.25
N THR A 145 -14.13 -25.15 8.34
CA THR A 145 -14.54 -25.69 9.65
C THR A 145 -15.80 -25.01 10.16
N ILE A 146 -15.86 -23.68 10.08
CA ILE A 146 -17.05 -22.91 10.51
C ILE A 146 -18.26 -23.25 9.63
N ILE A 147 -18.07 -23.35 8.32
CA ILE A 147 -19.13 -23.71 7.36
C ILE A 147 -19.70 -25.09 7.67
N ARG A 148 -18.83 -26.09 7.84
CA ARG A 148 -19.25 -27.46 8.18
C ARG A 148 -19.99 -27.50 9.51
N TRP A 149 -19.46 -26.84 10.54
CA TRP A 149 -20.10 -26.78 11.86
C TRP A 149 -21.49 -26.11 11.80
N ARG A 150 -21.63 -24.99 11.10
CA ARG A 150 -22.91 -24.29 10.94
C ARG A 150 -23.91 -25.11 10.15
N ARG A 151 -23.46 -25.78 9.09
CA ARG A 151 -24.29 -26.70 8.32
C ARG A 151 -24.83 -27.84 9.18
N MET A 152 -23.96 -28.45 9.98
CA MET A 152 -24.34 -29.49 10.94
C MET A 152 -25.26 -28.97 12.05
N SER A 153 -25.18 -27.67 12.36
CA SER A 153 -26.04 -26.99 13.33
C SER A 153 -27.40 -26.56 12.75
N GLY A 154 -27.73 -26.97 11.51
CA GLY A 154 -29.03 -26.74 10.89
C GLY A 154 -29.16 -25.49 10.02
N TYR A 155 -28.06 -24.77 9.75
CA TYR A 155 -28.07 -23.58 8.91
C TYR A 155 -27.99 -23.93 7.42
N ASN A 156 -28.62 -23.12 6.58
CA ASN A 156 -28.37 -23.10 5.14
C ASN A 156 -27.07 -22.33 4.87
N THR A 157 -26.01 -23.04 4.50
CA THR A 157 -24.65 -22.48 4.48
C THR A 157 -24.16 -22.24 3.07
N LEU A 158 -23.68 -21.03 2.80
CA LEU A 158 -23.04 -20.65 1.54
C LEU A 158 -21.60 -20.20 1.81
N TRP A 159 -20.63 -20.90 1.23
CA TRP A 159 -19.25 -20.46 1.19
C TRP A 159 -18.93 -20.01 -0.22
N VAL A 160 -18.75 -18.72 -0.45
CA VAL A 160 -18.57 -18.15 -1.79
C VAL A 160 -17.09 -18.16 -2.17
N PRO A 161 -16.66 -18.99 -3.14
CA PRO A 161 -15.29 -18.96 -3.64
C PRO A 161 -15.10 -17.84 -4.67
N GLY A 162 -13.84 -17.51 -4.94
CA GLY A 162 -13.47 -16.54 -5.96
C GLY A 162 -11.98 -16.55 -6.23
N MET A 163 -11.56 -15.77 -7.23
CA MET A 163 -10.17 -15.47 -7.51
C MET A 163 -10.06 -13.97 -7.79
N ASP A 164 -8.94 -13.37 -7.40
CA ASP A 164 -8.68 -11.96 -7.63
C ASP A 164 -7.64 -11.78 -8.73
N HIS A 165 -8.01 -11.00 -9.75
CA HIS A 165 -7.13 -10.59 -10.82
C HIS A 165 -5.89 -9.83 -10.33
N ALA A 166 -5.94 -9.20 -9.14
CA ALA A 166 -4.81 -8.58 -8.44
C ALA A 166 -4.03 -7.51 -9.24
N GLY A 167 -4.64 -6.93 -10.29
CA GLY A 167 -4.13 -5.81 -11.09
C GLY A 167 -2.60 -5.79 -11.28
N ILE A 168 -1.94 -4.85 -10.59
CA ILE A 168 -0.49 -4.60 -10.63
C ILE A 168 0.32 -5.86 -10.31
N ALA A 169 -0.09 -6.67 -9.34
CA ALA A 169 0.64 -7.87 -8.94
C ALA A 169 0.67 -8.91 -10.07
N THR A 170 -0.47 -9.12 -10.74
CA THR A 170 -0.56 -10.04 -11.89
C THR A 170 0.23 -9.50 -13.07
N GLN A 171 0.15 -8.19 -13.33
CA GLN A 171 0.94 -7.55 -14.39
C GLN A 171 2.45 -7.86 -14.21
N VAL A 172 3.00 -7.65 -13.01
CA VAL A 172 4.42 -7.89 -12.74
C VAL A 172 4.81 -9.36 -12.92
N VAL A 173 3.95 -10.31 -12.53
CA VAL A 173 4.21 -11.75 -12.69
C VAL A 173 4.19 -12.15 -14.17
N VAL A 174 3.22 -11.66 -14.93
CA VAL A 174 3.10 -11.94 -16.38
C VAL A 174 4.27 -11.31 -17.14
N GLU A 175 4.67 -10.08 -16.81
CA GLU A 175 5.86 -9.45 -17.40
C GLU A 175 7.13 -10.27 -17.16
N LYS A 176 7.34 -10.76 -15.93
CA LYS A 176 8.46 -11.64 -15.59
C LYS A 176 8.40 -12.98 -16.33
N LYS A 177 7.21 -13.51 -16.59
CA LYS A 177 7.00 -14.73 -17.38
C LYS A 177 7.39 -14.49 -18.84
N ILE A 178 6.85 -13.45 -19.48
CA ILE A 178 7.15 -13.09 -20.87
C ILE A 178 8.65 -12.84 -21.06
N MET A 179 9.28 -12.10 -20.16
CA MET A 179 10.73 -11.85 -20.23
C MET A 179 11.55 -13.14 -20.09
N ARG A 180 11.13 -14.09 -19.26
CA ARG A 180 11.83 -15.36 -19.07
C ARG A 180 11.67 -16.31 -20.26
N GLU A 181 10.47 -16.42 -20.79
CA GLU A 181 10.12 -17.39 -21.83
C GLU A 181 10.44 -16.88 -23.23
N LYS A 182 10.09 -15.62 -23.51
CA LYS A 182 10.16 -15.02 -24.85
C LYS A 182 11.30 -14.01 -24.97
N LYS A 183 11.92 -13.57 -23.86
CA LYS A 183 12.91 -12.47 -23.82
C LYS A 183 12.38 -11.16 -24.46
N LEU A 184 11.07 -10.98 -24.37
CA LEU A 184 10.37 -9.78 -24.83
C LEU A 184 9.84 -9.01 -23.62
N THR A 185 9.64 -7.72 -23.80
CA THR A 185 8.96 -6.85 -22.83
C THR A 185 7.47 -6.74 -23.16
N ARG A 186 6.68 -6.23 -22.21
CA ARG A 186 5.25 -5.92 -22.44
C ARG A 186 5.01 -4.96 -23.61
N HIS A 187 6.01 -4.11 -23.91
CA HIS A 187 5.92 -3.14 -24.98
C HIS A 187 6.13 -3.80 -26.35
N ASP A 188 6.95 -4.85 -26.40
CA ASP A 188 7.23 -5.58 -27.64
C ASP A 188 6.03 -6.44 -28.07
N VAL A 189 5.28 -6.98 -27.11
CA VAL A 189 4.07 -7.80 -27.38
C VAL A 189 2.81 -6.97 -27.65
N GLY A 190 2.84 -5.67 -27.33
CA GLY A 190 1.69 -4.77 -27.46
C GLY A 190 0.56 -5.04 -26.46
N ARG A 191 -0.43 -4.13 -26.42
CA ARG A 191 -1.53 -4.19 -25.44
C ARG A 191 -2.37 -5.45 -25.59
N ASP A 192 -2.82 -5.76 -26.80
CA ASP A 192 -3.73 -6.88 -27.03
C ASP A 192 -3.03 -8.23 -26.78
N GLY A 193 -1.78 -8.35 -27.19
CA GLY A 193 -0.95 -9.53 -26.91
C GLY A 193 -0.67 -9.71 -25.41
N PHE A 194 -0.50 -8.61 -24.67
CA PHE A 194 -0.32 -8.67 -23.23
C PHE A 194 -1.61 -9.06 -22.49
N ILE A 195 -2.76 -8.46 -22.85
CA ILE A 195 -4.06 -8.78 -22.25
C ILE A 195 -4.44 -10.24 -22.48
N ALA A 196 -4.14 -10.80 -23.66
CA ALA A 196 -4.38 -12.21 -23.96
C ALA A 196 -3.57 -13.19 -23.08
N GLU A 197 -2.44 -12.75 -22.51
CA GLU A 197 -1.63 -13.53 -21.56
C GLU A 197 -2.07 -13.33 -20.10
N CYS A 198 -2.88 -12.31 -19.83
CA CYS A 198 -3.43 -12.03 -18.50
C CYS A 198 -4.81 -12.69 -18.30
N PHE A 199 -5.14 -12.96 -17.04
CA PHE A 199 -6.46 -13.49 -16.67
C PHE A 199 -7.57 -12.50 -17.05
N THR A 200 -8.61 -12.99 -17.74
CA THR A 200 -9.77 -12.20 -18.14
C THR A 200 -10.73 -11.99 -16.97
N MET A 201 -11.15 -10.75 -16.75
CA MET A 201 -12.13 -10.41 -15.69
C MET A 201 -13.50 -11.02 -16.03
N ASP A 202 -14.21 -11.51 -15.02
CA ASP A 202 -15.57 -12.04 -15.18
C ASP A 202 -16.60 -10.94 -15.46
N ASP A 203 -17.44 -11.13 -16.47
CA ASP A 203 -18.42 -10.15 -16.95
C ASP A 203 -19.41 -9.69 -15.88
N LYS A 204 -19.88 -10.61 -15.02
CA LYS A 204 -20.86 -10.29 -13.98
C LYS A 204 -20.26 -9.34 -12.95
N ARG A 205 -19.03 -9.59 -12.52
CA ARG A 205 -18.30 -8.74 -11.56
C ARG A 205 -17.89 -7.41 -12.19
N SER A 206 -17.47 -7.40 -13.46
CA SER A 206 -17.18 -6.17 -14.22
C SER A 206 -18.39 -5.23 -14.32
N LYS A 207 -19.59 -5.78 -14.55
CA LYS A 207 -20.84 -5.01 -14.52
C LYS A 207 -21.13 -4.39 -13.14
N ALA A 208 -20.88 -5.13 -12.06
CA ALA A 208 -21.08 -4.62 -10.70
C ALA A 208 -20.17 -3.43 -10.39
N VAL A 209 -18.89 -3.49 -10.77
CA VAL A 209 -17.95 -2.37 -10.61
C VAL A 209 -18.37 -1.17 -11.45
N THR A 210 -18.80 -1.39 -12.69
CA THR A 210 -19.26 -0.32 -13.58
C THR A 210 -20.48 0.40 -13.01
N GLU A 211 -21.48 -0.35 -12.54
CA GLU A 211 -22.67 0.20 -11.90
C GLU A 211 -22.31 0.99 -10.63
N ALA A 212 -21.44 0.44 -9.76
CA ALA A 212 -20.98 1.13 -8.57
C ALA A 212 -20.26 2.45 -8.89
N PHE A 213 -19.38 2.45 -9.89
CA PHE A 213 -18.69 3.65 -10.35
C PHE A 213 -19.68 4.72 -10.84
N VAL A 214 -20.62 4.34 -11.72
CA VAL A 214 -21.62 5.28 -12.28
C VAL A 214 -22.51 5.86 -11.19
N ARG A 215 -22.93 5.05 -10.21
CA ARG A 215 -23.72 5.51 -9.06
C ARG A 215 -22.95 6.51 -8.19
N LEU A 216 -21.76 6.13 -7.74
CA LEU A 216 -20.93 6.98 -6.88
C LEU A 216 -20.49 8.26 -7.58
N HIS A 217 -20.30 8.22 -8.90
CA HIS A 217 -20.04 9.42 -9.69
C HIS A 217 -21.28 10.33 -9.78
N ARG A 218 -22.48 9.78 -9.98
CA ARG A 218 -23.73 10.56 -9.98
C ARG A 218 -24.04 11.19 -8.62
N GLU A 219 -23.63 10.54 -7.54
CA GLU A 219 -23.75 11.04 -6.17
C GLU A 219 -22.66 12.08 -5.80
N GLY A 220 -21.70 12.34 -6.69
CA GLY A 220 -20.61 13.30 -6.47
C GLY A 220 -19.46 12.78 -5.59
N VAL A 221 -19.49 11.51 -5.20
CA VAL A 221 -18.44 10.86 -4.38
C VAL A 221 -17.21 10.54 -5.23
N ILE A 222 -17.43 10.12 -6.49
CA ILE A 222 -16.35 9.96 -7.48
C ILE A 222 -16.35 11.19 -8.39
N TYR A 223 -15.19 11.81 -8.51
CA TYR A 223 -14.95 12.93 -9.40
C TYR A 223 -13.59 12.77 -10.10
N ARG A 224 -13.36 13.59 -11.12
CA ARG A 224 -12.07 13.68 -11.80
C ARG A 224 -11.52 15.08 -11.61
N ASP A 225 -10.36 15.17 -10.98
CA ASP A 225 -9.63 16.42 -10.78
C ASP A 225 -8.12 16.18 -10.83
N LEU A 226 -7.35 17.26 -10.77
CA LEU A 226 -5.90 17.23 -10.64
C LEU A 226 -5.54 17.12 -9.17
N ARG A 227 -4.73 16.11 -8.83
CA ARG A 227 -4.18 15.87 -7.49
C ARG A 227 -2.78 15.29 -7.65
N LEU A 228 -1.87 15.56 -6.72
CA LEU A 228 -0.61 14.83 -6.66
C LEU A 228 -0.86 13.34 -6.45
N VAL A 229 -0.13 12.53 -7.21
CA VAL A 229 -0.19 11.07 -7.15
C VAL A 229 1.21 10.52 -6.99
N ASN A 230 1.34 9.39 -6.30
CA ASN A 230 2.57 8.62 -6.33
C ASN A 230 2.69 7.97 -7.71
N TRP A 231 3.77 8.25 -8.42
CA TRP A 231 4.00 7.71 -9.76
C TRP A 231 5.19 6.76 -9.77
N ASP A 232 4.96 5.51 -10.19
CA ASP A 232 6.03 4.54 -10.39
C ASP A 232 6.59 4.66 -11.82
N CYS A 233 7.86 5.08 -11.94
CA CYS A 233 8.54 5.26 -13.24
C CYS A 233 8.82 3.94 -13.98
N VAL A 234 8.89 2.81 -13.27
CA VAL A 234 9.14 1.48 -13.84
C VAL A 234 7.83 0.89 -14.38
N LEU A 235 6.79 0.87 -13.55
CA LEU A 235 5.47 0.35 -13.92
C LEU A 235 4.71 1.31 -14.84
N ARG A 236 5.03 2.61 -14.76
CA ARG A 236 4.39 3.73 -15.47
C ARG A 236 2.90 3.81 -15.13
N THR A 237 2.60 3.86 -13.83
CA THR A 237 1.25 3.98 -13.29
C THR A 237 1.24 4.81 -12.02
N ALA A 238 0.09 5.42 -11.74
CA ALA A 238 -0.18 5.95 -10.42
C ALA A 238 -0.41 4.79 -9.43
N ILE A 239 0.06 4.95 -8.19
CA ILE A 239 -0.11 4.01 -7.08
C ILE A 239 -0.69 4.74 -5.88
N SER A 240 -1.48 4.03 -5.08
CA SER A 240 -2.07 4.54 -3.85
C SER A 240 -1.06 4.54 -2.70
N ASP A 241 -1.29 5.33 -1.65
CA ASP A 241 -0.38 5.42 -0.50
C ASP A 241 -0.18 4.06 0.20
N ILE A 242 -1.21 3.21 0.24
CA ILE A 242 -1.13 1.87 0.84
C ILE A 242 -0.27 0.90 0.03
N GLU A 243 0.00 1.20 -1.24
CA GLU A 243 0.90 0.44 -2.11
C GLU A 243 2.36 0.93 -2.01
N VAL A 244 2.63 2.00 -1.24
CA VAL A 244 3.96 2.58 -1.07
C VAL A 244 4.57 2.15 0.27
N GLU A 245 5.65 1.38 0.20
CA GLU A 245 6.46 1.06 1.37
C GLU A 245 7.49 2.16 1.65
N HIS A 246 7.45 2.73 2.86
CA HIS A 246 8.35 3.78 3.29
C HIS A 246 9.53 3.19 4.06
N ILE A 247 10.76 3.46 3.59
CA ILE A 247 11.99 3.02 4.24
C ILE A 247 12.70 4.25 4.79
N GLU A 248 12.86 4.32 6.11
CA GLU A 248 13.57 5.41 6.78
C GLU A 248 15.10 5.22 6.65
N ILE A 249 15.80 6.27 6.22
CA ILE A 249 17.25 6.26 5.99
C ILE A 249 17.86 7.35 6.87
N LYS A 250 18.60 6.94 7.91
CA LYS A 250 19.16 7.85 8.93
C LYS A 250 20.48 8.49 8.55
N GLU A 251 21.26 7.82 7.71
CA GLU A 251 22.59 8.27 7.30
C GLU A 251 22.80 8.06 5.80
N ARG A 252 23.85 8.69 5.26
CA ARG A 252 24.22 8.55 3.86
C ARG A 252 24.40 7.07 3.49
N THR A 253 23.49 6.56 2.67
CA THR A 253 23.42 5.13 2.35
C THR A 253 23.35 4.91 0.83
N PRO A 254 24.27 4.13 0.23
CA PRO A 254 24.16 3.72 -1.16
C PRO A 254 23.13 2.59 -1.31
N LEU A 255 22.01 2.85 -1.99
CA LEU A 255 20.96 1.87 -2.24
C LEU A 255 20.91 1.48 -3.72
N ARG A 256 20.59 0.21 -3.97
CA ARG A 256 20.40 -0.29 -5.33
C ARG A 256 18.96 -0.05 -5.75
N VAL A 257 18.75 0.88 -6.66
CA VAL A 257 17.43 1.19 -7.22
C VAL A 257 17.20 0.35 -8.48
N PRO A 258 16.04 -0.32 -8.63
CA PRO A 258 15.70 -1.01 -9.87
C PRO A 258 15.81 -0.09 -11.09
N GLY A 259 16.47 -0.57 -12.15
CA GLY A 259 16.69 0.20 -13.37
C GLY A 259 17.97 1.06 -13.40
N TYR A 260 18.68 1.20 -12.27
CA TYR A 260 19.96 1.92 -12.22
C TYR A 260 21.14 0.94 -12.20
N GLU A 261 22.15 1.22 -13.04
CA GLU A 261 23.37 0.39 -13.11
C GLU A 261 24.23 0.49 -11.85
N LYS A 262 24.32 1.70 -11.29
CA LYS A 262 25.11 2.01 -10.10
C LYS A 262 24.19 2.26 -8.91
N PRO A 263 24.63 1.92 -7.68
CA PRO A 263 23.93 2.33 -6.47
C PRO A 263 23.75 3.85 -6.44
N VAL A 264 22.58 4.29 -6.01
CA VAL A 264 22.23 5.71 -5.84
C VAL A 264 22.39 6.06 -4.36
N GLU A 265 22.92 7.23 -4.07
CA GLU A 265 23.10 7.69 -2.68
C GLU A 265 21.82 8.31 -2.15
N PHE A 266 21.38 7.86 -0.99
CA PHE A 266 20.25 8.41 -0.23
C PHE A 266 20.71 8.94 1.11
N GLY A 267 19.89 9.75 1.79
CA GLY A 267 20.23 10.31 3.10
C GLY A 267 21.32 11.39 3.05
N VAL A 268 21.49 12.05 1.91
CA VAL A 268 22.40 13.19 1.74
C VAL A 268 21.60 14.47 1.82
N LEU A 269 21.96 15.34 2.76
CA LEU A 269 21.40 16.69 2.88
C LEU A 269 22.38 17.67 2.24
N THR A 270 21.91 18.39 1.21
CA THR A 270 22.69 19.41 0.50
C THR A 270 22.18 20.79 0.86
N SER A 271 23.11 21.66 1.25
CA SER A 271 22.81 23.07 1.54
C SER A 271 23.25 23.96 0.39
N PHE A 272 22.40 24.89 0.00
CA PHE A 272 22.70 25.89 -1.03
C PHE A 272 22.01 27.22 -0.69
N ALA A 273 22.51 28.31 -1.26
CA ALA A 273 22.08 29.65 -0.92
C ALA A 273 21.24 30.28 -2.05
N TYR A 274 20.14 30.92 -1.66
CA TYR A 274 19.38 31.81 -2.53
C TYR A 274 19.75 33.27 -2.23
N PRO A 275 20.09 34.09 -3.24
CA PRO A 275 20.28 35.52 -3.04
C PRO A 275 18.97 36.19 -2.63
N LEU A 276 19.02 37.10 -1.68
CA LEU A 276 17.85 37.85 -1.21
C LEU A 276 17.63 39.11 -2.06
N GLU A 277 16.37 39.49 -2.23
CA GLU A 277 16.01 40.73 -2.93
C GLU A 277 16.60 41.96 -2.20
N GLY A 278 17.01 42.97 -2.97
CA GLY A 278 17.47 44.25 -2.41
C GLY A 278 18.85 44.19 -1.76
N GLY A 279 19.66 43.17 -2.04
CA GLY A 279 21.02 43.06 -1.50
C GLY A 279 21.07 42.72 -0.01
N LEU A 280 20.01 42.10 0.52
CA LEU A 280 19.89 41.67 1.91
C LEU A 280 20.76 40.45 2.28
N GLY A 281 21.67 40.05 1.38
CA GLY A 281 22.52 38.87 1.54
C GLY A 281 21.92 37.64 0.88
N GLU A 282 21.97 36.50 1.58
CA GLU A 282 21.54 35.21 1.07
C GLU A 282 20.84 34.40 2.17
N ILE A 283 19.93 33.51 1.78
CA ILE A 283 19.29 32.52 2.67
C ILE A 283 19.73 31.11 2.29
N ILE A 284 20.19 30.34 3.28
CA ILE A 284 20.68 28.97 3.06
C ILE A 284 19.56 27.97 3.33
N VAL A 285 19.24 27.15 2.33
CA VAL A 285 18.24 26.10 2.39
C VAL A 285 18.91 24.74 2.38
N ALA A 286 18.41 23.79 3.18
CA ALA A 286 18.85 22.40 3.18
C ALA A 286 17.80 21.49 2.49
N THR A 287 18.24 20.65 1.56
CA THR A 287 17.35 19.71 0.85
C THR A 287 18.04 18.38 0.50
N THR A 288 17.27 17.32 0.40
CA THR A 288 17.73 16.02 -0.12
C THR A 288 17.53 15.87 -1.63
N ARG A 289 16.86 16.84 -2.28
CA ARG A 289 16.46 16.80 -3.70
C ARG A 289 16.85 18.09 -4.42
N VAL A 290 18.15 18.36 -4.53
CA VAL A 290 18.68 19.61 -5.12
C VAL A 290 18.22 19.82 -6.57
N GLU A 291 18.00 18.74 -7.33
CA GLU A 291 17.50 18.80 -8.69
C GLU A 291 16.09 19.39 -8.80
N THR A 292 15.32 19.38 -7.70
CA THR A 292 13.98 19.99 -7.66
C THR A 292 14.00 21.49 -7.44
N MET A 293 15.17 22.10 -7.18
CA MET A 293 15.34 23.53 -6.95
C MET A 293 14.70 24.39 -8.06
N LEU A 294 14.75 23.95 -9.33
CA LEU A 294 14.13 24.67 -10.45
C LEU A 294 12.60 24.80 -10.32
N GLY A 295 11.97 23.91 -9.56
CA GLY A 295 10.54 23.92 -9.27
C GLY A 295 10.18 24.71 -8.01
N ASP A 296 11.15 25.30 -7.30
CA ASP A 296 10.89 26.01 -6.05
C ASP A 296 10.08 27.28 -6.30
N THR A 297 9.02 27.48 -5.53
CA THR A 297 8.15 28.65 -5.64
C THR A 297 8.16 29.52 -4.41
N ALA A 298 8.53 28.98 -3.25
CA ALA A 298 8.67 29.73 -2.01
C ALA A 298 9.78 29.15 -1.14
N ILE A 299 10.17 29.88 -0.11
CA ILE A 299 11.04 29.38 0.96
C ILE A 299 10.25 29.51 2.27
N ALA A 300 10.07 28.41 2.98
CA ALA A 300 9.43 28.39 4.28
C ALA A 300 10.48 28.50 5.40
N ILE A 301 10.18 29.35 6.38
CA ILE A 301 10.93 29.51 7.63
C ILE A 301 9.97 29.39 8.81
N HIS A 302 10.47 29.02 9.99
CA HIS A 302 9.63 29.00 11.19
C HIS A 302 9.41 30.45 11.69
N PRO A 303 8.18 30.87 12.05
CA PRO A 303 7.88 32.24 12.49
C PRO A 303 8.67 32.68 13.72
N ASP A 304 8.94 31.76 14.65
CA ASP A 304 9.68 32.05 15.88
C ASP A 304 11.20 31.87 15.73
N ASP A 305 11.72 31.66 14.52
CA ASP A 305 13.16 31.52 14.32
C ASP A 305 13.88 32.88 14.36
N PRO A 306 14.66 33.19 15.41
CA PRO A 306 15.33 34.47 15.55
C PRO A 306 16.37 34.71 14.43
N ARG A 307 16.85 33.65 13.77
CA ARG A 307 17.80 33.75 12.65
C ARG A 307 17.15 34.40 11.43
N TYR A 308 15.85 34.19 11.23
CA TYR A 308 15.14 34.60 10.01
C TYR A 308 14.05 35.64 10.24
N SER A 309 13.89 36.17 11.46
CA SER A 309 12.86 37.18 11.77
C SER A 309 12.92 38.42 10.86
N HIS A 310 14.11 38.79 10.39
CA HIS A 310 14.31 39.91 9.47
C HIS A 310 13.90 39.62 8.02
N LEU A 311 13.61 38.35 7.69
CA LEU A 311 13.23 37.87 6.36
C LEU A 311 11.73 37.61 6.20
N HIS A 312 10.92 37.84 7.24
CA HIS A 312 9.48 37.67 7.18
C HIS A 312 8.85 38.54 6.08
N GLY A 313 8.12 37.90 5.17
CA GLY A 313 7.47 38.59 4.04
C GLY A 313 8.44 39.19 3.02
N LYS A 314 9.72 38.80 3.05
CA LYS A 314 10.72 39.18 2.05
C LYS A 314 10.73 38.17 0.90
N PHE A 315 11.52 38.49 -0.12
CA PHE A 315 11.67 37.64 -1.30
C PHE A 315 13.13 37.22 -1.46
N ALA A 316 13.31 35.97 -1.85
CA ALA A 316 14.55 35.47 -2.43
C ALA A 316 14.46 35.50 -3.96
N ILE A 317 15.60 35.50 -4.64
CA ILE A 317 15.70 35.49 -6.10
C ILE A 317 16.24 34.14 -6.52
N HIS A 318 15.51 33.44 -7.38
CA HIS A 318 15.94 32.15 -7.88
C HIS A 318 17.16 32.34 -8.83
N PRO A 319 18.30 31.66 -8.58
CA PRO A 319 19.59 32.03 -9.17
C PRO A 319 19.69 31.77 -10.68
N PHE A 320 18.86 30.89 -11.24
CA PHE A 320 18.93 30.52 -12.66
C PHE A 320 17.90 31.22 -13.56
N ASN A 321 16.78 31.68 -13.00
CA ASN A 321 15.67 32.22 -13.79
C ASN A 321 15.20 33.60 -13.30
N GLY A 322 15.75 34.11 -12.20
CA GLY A 322 15.42 35.43 -11.65
C GLY A 322 14.03 35.54 -11.03
N ARG A 323 13.28 34.44 -10.90
CA ARG A 323 11.94 34.45 -10.27
C ARG A 323 12.06 34.87 -8.81
N LYS A 324 11.13 35.71 -8.35
CA LYS A 324 10.98 36.05 -6.93
C LYS A 324 10.29 34.90 -6.20
N LEU A 325 10.91 34.43 -5.13
CA LEU A 325 10.39 33.39 -4.26
C LEU A 325 9.97 34.05 -2.94
N PRO A 326 8.67 34.11 -2.60
CA PRO A 326 8.25 34.59 -1.29
C PRO A 326 8.86 33.76 -0.17
N ILE A 327 9.26 34.44 0.91
CA ILE A 327 9.67 33.82 2.18
C ILE A 327 8.46 33.81 3.11
N VAL A 328 7.91 32.63 3.32
CA VAL A 328 6.68 32.40 4.10
C VAL A 328 7.01 31.83 5.47
N CYS A 329 6.20 32.16 6.46
CA CYS A 329 6.35 31.65 7.81
C CYS A 329 5.39 30.47 8.02
N ASP A 330 5.93 29.30 8.38
CA ASP A 330 5.14 28.10 8.63
C ASP A 330 5.73 27.32 9.81
N ALA A 331 4.99 27.25 10.92
CA ALA A 331 5.42 26.57 12.14
C ALA A 331 5.23 25.05 12.11
N VAL A 332 4.40 24.54 11.20
CA VAL A 332 4.08 23.11 11.09
C VAL A 332 5.05 22.43 10.12
N LEU A 333 5.35 23.07 9.00
CA LEU A 333 6.22 22.54 7.96
C LEU A 333 7.70 22.61 8.34
N VAL A 334 8.11 23.59 9.15
CA VAL A 334 9.52 23.91 9.38
C VAL A 334 9.94 23.61 10.81
N ASP A 335 10.79 22.59 10.99
CA ASP A 335 11.51 22.38 12.25
C ASP A 335 12.80 23.22 12.26
N MET A 336 12.91 24.15 13.21
CA MET A 336 14.07 25.00 13.41
C MET A 336 15.37 24.22 13.66
N ASN A 337 15.27 23.01 14.20
CA ASN A 337 16.41 22.16 14.56
C ASN A 337 16.85 21.26 13.41
N PHE A 338 16.08 21.19 12.32
CA PHE A 338 16.40 20.35 11.18
C PHE A 338 17.06 21.15 10.05
N GLY A 339 18.24 20.70 9.60
CA GLY A 339 18.99 21.36 8.53
C GLY A 339 19.35 22.81 8.90
N THR A 340 18.93 23.76 8.07
CA THR A 340 19.16 25.20 8.29
C THR A 340 18.00 25.90 8.98
N GLY A 341 16.87 25.21 9.22
CA GLY A 341 15.61 25.84 9.64
C GLY A 341 14.92 26.65 8.53
N ALA A 342 15.38 26.52 7.28
CA ALA A 342 14.73 27.07 6.09
C ALA A 342 14.58 25.95 5.04
N VAL A 343 13.37 25.79 4.51
CA VAL A 343 13.00 24.70 3.60
C VAL A 343 12.47 25.26 2.29
N LYS A 344 12.93 24.70 1.16
CA LYS A 344 12.37 25.02 -0.16
C LYS A 344 10.98 24.43 -0.31
N VAL A 345 10.04 25.24 -0.76
CA VAL A 345 8.68 24.81 -1.08
C VAL A 345 8.58 24.63 -2.59
N LEU A 346 8.22 23.42 -3.00
CA LEU A 346 7.79 23.15 -4.37
C LEU A 346 6.31 23.51 -4.45
N SER A 347 5.90 24.31 -5.42
CA SER A 347 4.46 24.52 -5.63
C SER A 347 3.81 23.26 -6.18
N GLU A 348 2.55 23.05 -5.85
CA GLU A 348 1.64 22.32 -6.73
C GLU A 348 1.16 23.18 -7.92
N ALA A 349 1.14 24.53 -7.80
CA ALA A 349 1.43 25.60 -8.79
C ALA A 349 0.83 26.96 -8.31
N ASP A 350 1.69 27.93 -7.91
CA ASP A 350 1.42 29.36 -7.60
C ASP A 350 0.43 29.77 -6.47
N ASP A 351 0.46 31.06 -6.08
CA ASP A 351 -0.37 31.72 -5.05
C ASP A 351 -1.89 31.69 -5.35
N ALA A 352 -2.71 31.71 -4.29
CA ALA A 352 -4.17 31.74 -4.37
C ALA A 352 -4.69 32.98 -5.16
N PRO A 353 -5.44 32.79 -6.26
CA PRO A 353 -5.90 33.89 -7.11
C PRO A 353 -6.99 34.76 -6.47
N VAL A 354 -7.01 36.07 -6.77
CA VAL A 354 -8.17 36.96 -6.49
C VAL A 354 -9.43 36.39 -7.17
N GLY A 355 -10.54 36.26 -6.43
CA GLY A 355 -11.82 35.70 -6.92
C GLY A 355 -11.98 34.19 -6.69
N CYS A 356 -11.49 33.65 -5.57
CA CYS A 356 -11.57 32.22 -5.23
C CYS A 356 -12.37 31.94 -3.96
N ILE A 357 -13.21 30.91 -3.97
CA ILE A 357 -13.82 30.35 -2.75
C ILE A 357 -12.79 29.48 -2.02
N VAL A 358 -12.78 29.59 -0.70
CA VAL A 358 -11.96 28.78 0.21
C VAL A 358 -12.81 27.65 0.78
N ASP A 359 -12.38 26.40 0.63
CA ASP A 359 -12.94 25.25 1.37
C ASP A 359 -11.84 24.60 2.20
N VAL A 360 -12.12 24.38 3.49
CA VAL A 360 -11.17 23.81 4.45
C VAL A 360 -11.40 22.31 4.47
N VAL A 361 -10.39 21.55 4.04
CA VAL A 361 -10.46 20.09 3.95
C VAL A 361 -10.02 19.45 5.28
N ASN A 362 -9.01 20.01 5.95
CA ASN A 362 -8.62 19.69 7.33
C ASN A 362 -7.64 20.72 7.91
N GLU A 363 -7.13 20.46 9.12
CA GLU A 363 -6.17 21.29 9.88
C GLU A 363 -4.89 21.68 9.12
N ALA A 364 -4.54 20.95 8.06
CA ALA A 364 -3.32 21.15 7.27
C ALA A 364 -3.60 21.42 5.77
N LEU A 365 -4.87 21.47 5.34
CA LEU A 365 -5.24 21.53 3.93
C LEU A 365 -6.46 22.41 3.71
N SER A 366 -6.26 23.51 2.97
CA SER A 366 -7.31 24.38 2.46
C SER A 366 -7.22 24.46 0.93
N VAL A 367 -8.37 24.47 0.26
CA VAL A 367 -8.51 24.47 -1.20
C VAL A 367 -9.04 25.83 -1.64
N TYR A 368 -8.40 26.43 -2.65
CA TYR A 368 -8.79 27.70 -3.25
C TYR A 368 -9.30 27.48 -4.68
N LEU A 369 -10.56 27.85 -4.94
CA LEU A 369 -11.25 27.55 -6.20
C LEU A 369 -11.67 28.82 -6.92
N LYS A 370 -10.99 29.13 -8.05
CA LYS A 370 -11.23 30.36 -8.83
C LYS A 370 -12.57 30.33 -9.54
N LEU A 371 -13.45 31.27 -9.22
CA LEU A 371 -14.77 31.34 -9.81
C LEU A 371 -14.78 32.20 -11.06
N LYS A 372 -14.90 31.54 -12.22
CA LYS A 372 -15.39 32.18 -13.45
C LYS A 372 -16.88 31.90 -13.60
N GLY A 373 -17.69 32.75 -12.98
CA GLY A 373 -19.12 32.85 -13.24
C GLY A 373 -19.97 31.72 -12.65
N SER A 374 -20.99 32.13 -11.90
CA SER A 374 -22.15 31.33 -11.45
C SER A 374 -21.90 30.38 -10.27
N ILE A 375 -21.51 30.92 -9.11
CA ILE A 375 -21.83 30.33 -7.80
C ILE A 375 -22.50 31.40 -6.94
N ASN A 376 -23.52 31.02 -6.18
CA ASN A 376 -24.21 31.87 -5.23
C ASN A 376 -23.35 31.96 -3.95
N VAL A 377 -22.55 33.02 -3.84
CA VAL A 377 -21.59 33.24 -2.75
C VAL A 377 -22.31 33.30 -1.40
N GLU A 378 -23.53 33.86 -1.36
CA GLU A 378 -24.36 33.92 -0.16
C GLU A 378 -24.78 32.53 0.33
N ALA A 379 -25.05 31.58 -0.57
CA ALA A 379 -25.41 30.21 -0.21
C ALA A 379 -24.22 29.40 0.35
N GLU A 380 -22.99 29.67 -0.11
CA GLU A 380 -21.78 29.05 0.46
C GLU A 380 -21.41 29.67 1.81
N LEU A 381 -21.61 30.98 1.97
CA LEU A 381 -21.46 31.66 3.26
C LEU A 381 -22.42 31.08 4.32
N GLU A 382 -23.68 30.84 3.95
CA GLU A 382 -24.68 30.18 4.81
C GLU A 382 -24.24 28.77 5.24
N LYS A 383 -23.69 27.97 4.31
CA LYS A 383 -23.17 26.63 4.62
C LYS A 383 -21.98 26.68 5.57
N LEU A 384 -21.06 27.61 5.36
CA LEU A 384 -19.90 27.83 6.24
C LEU A 384 -20.34 28.26 7.64
N LYS A 385 -21.26 29.22 7.75
CA LYS A 385 -21.84 29.64 9.03
C LYS A 385 -22.50 28.48 9.78
N LYS A 386 -23.22 27.60 9.07
CA LYS A 386 -23.84 26.41 9.66
C LYS A 386 -22.81 25.38 10.15
N LYS A 387 -21.73 25.13 9.38
CA LYS A 387 -20.62 24.27 9.82
C LYS A 387 -19.92 24.85 11.06
N MET A 388 -19.70 26.15 11.10
CA MET A 388 -19.13 26.85 12.25
C MET A 388 -19.99 26.71 13.50
N GLU A 389 -21.31 26.89 13.40
CA GLU A 389 -22.25 26.68 14.51
C GLU A 389 -22.20 25.25 15.05
N ASP A 390 -22.07 24.25 14.18
CA ASP A 390 -22.02 22.85 14.58
C ASP A 390 -20.70 22.51 15.31
N ILE A 391 -19.57 23.08 14.87
CA ILE A 391 -18.27 22.94 15.54
C ILE A 391 -18.23 23.73 16.86
N GLU A 392 -18.84 24.92 16.91
CA GLU A 392 -19.00 25.69 18.16
C GLU A 392 -19.80 24.90 19.20
N LYS A 393 -20.89 24.21 18.79
CA LYS A 393 -21.63 23.30 19.69
C LYS A 393 -20.79 22.13 20.19
N GLN A 394 -19.92 21.57 19.34
CA GLN A 394 -19.00 20.50 19.74
C GLN A 394 -17.95 21.00 20.73
N CYS A 395 -17.36 22.19 20.48
CA CYS A 395 -16.45 22.87 21.39
C CYS A 395 -17.09 23.13 22.75
N ASP A 396 -18.33 23.64 22.77
CA ASP A 396 -19.07 23.91 24.00
C ASP A 396 -19.43 22.63 24.77
N GLY A 397 -19.80 21.56 24.05
CA GLY A 397 -20.02 20.24 24.64
C GLY A 397 -18.77 19.70 25.32
N MET A 398 -17.61 19.82 24.68
CA MET A 398 -16.31 19.44 25.23
C MET A 398 -15.93 20.31 26.42
N ARG A 399 -16.09 21.65 26.34
CA ARG A 399 -15.82 22.57 27.45
C ARG A 399 -16.68 22.28 28.68
N LYS A 400 -17.96 21.95 28.50
CA LYS A 400 -18.86 21.54 29.60
C LYS A 400 -18.42 20.23 30.25
N LYS A 401 -17.95 19.26 29.44
CA LYS A 401 -17.39 17.99 29.93
C LYS A 401 -16.13 18.21 30.76
N THR A 402 -15.22 19.07 30.28
CA THR A 402 -13.94 19.40 30.95
C THR A 402 -14.13 20.27 32.20
N SER A 403 -15.23 21.05 32.28
CA SER A 403 -15.55 21.93 33.41
C SER A 403 -16.44 21.27 34.48
N ALA A 404 -16.80 19.99 34.32
CA ALA A 404 -17.67 19.29 35.26
C ALA A 404 -16.98 19.08 36.63
N PRO A 405 -17.71 19.23 37.76
CA PRO A 405 -17.14 19.03 39.10
C PRO A 405 -16.57 17.61 39.25
N GLY A 406 -15.28 17.51 39.54
CA GLY A 406 -14.57 16.23 39.70
C GLY A 406 -13.98 15.63 38.42
N TYR A 407 -14.01 16.32 37.27
CA TYR A 407 -13.36 15.87 36.03
C TYR A 407 -11.84 15.68 36.21
N GLN A 408 -11.19 16.62 36.90
CA GLN A 408 -9.76 16.57 37.23
C GLN A 408 -9.36 15.36 38.11
N GLU A 409 -10.27 14.86 38.95
CA GLU A 409 -10.00 13.78 39.91
C GLU A 409 -10.43 12.40 39.41
N LYS A 410 -11.52 12.32 38.62
CA LYS A 410 -12.12 11.05 38.17
C LYS A 410 -11.65 10.58 36.80
N VAL A 411 -11.07 11.48 35.98
CA VAL A 411 -10.69 11.17 34.60
C VAL A 411 -9.17 10.93 34.50
N PRO A 412 -8.73 9.75 34.02
CA PRO A 412 -7.31 9.46 33.81
C PRO A 412 -6.58 10.50 32.95
N VAL A 413 -5.29 10.74 33.25
CA VAL A 413 -4.43 11.73 32.56
C VAL A 413 -4.47 11.58 31.03
N HIS A 414 -4.29 10.36 30.50
CA HIS A 414 -4.29 10.11 29.05
C HIS A 414 -5.62 10.46 28.35
N ILE A 415 -6.76 10.39 29.06
CA ILE A 415 -8.07 10.77 28.52
C ILE A 415 -8.22 12.29 28.53
N ARG A 416 -7.64 12.97 29.53
CA ARG A 416 -7.62 14.43 29.58
C ARG A 416 -6.75 15.02 28.47
N GLU A 417 -5.58 14.44 28.22
CA GLU A 417 -4.71 14.82 27.09
C GLU A 417 -5.39 14.60 25.74
N ALA A 418 -6.12 13.49 25.57
CA ALA A 418 -6.88 13.23 24.35
C ALA A 418 -8.08 14.18 24.17
N ASP A 419 -8.81 14.50 25.24
CA ASP A 419 -9.91 15.47 25.23
C ASP A 419 -9.38 16.90 24.93
N GLU A 420 -8.20 17.25 25.44
CA GLU A 420 -7.52 18.53 25.20
C GLU A 420 -7.00 18.65 23.76
N ALA A 421 -6.35 17.61 23.23
CA ALA A 421 -5.92 17.54 21.83
C ALA A 421 -7.12 17.64 20.88
N LYS A 422 -8.23 16.98 21.21
CA LYS A 422 -9.47 17.05 20.43
C LYS A 422 -10.10 18.44 20.47
N LEU A 423 -10.08 19.11 21.62
CA LEU A 423 -10.57 20.49 21.74
C LEU A 423 -9.67 21.46 20.96
N ALA A 424 -8.36 21.28 20.98
CA ALA A 424 -7.41 22.09 20.20
C ALA A 424 -7.65 21.94 18.69
N SER A 425 -7.81 20.69 18.22
CA SER A 425 -8.19 20.35 16.83
C SER A 425 -9.49 21.06 16.39
N LEU A 426 -10.56 20.94 17.19
CA LEU A 426 -11.84 21.59 16.89
C LEU A 426 -11.76 23.12 16.89
N LEU A 427 -10.96 23.72 17.77
CA LEU A 427 -10.75 25.17 17.81
C LEU A 427 -9.95 25.67 16.60
N GLN A 428 -8.99 24.87 16.14
CA GLN A 428 -8.20 25.18 14.94
C GLN A 428 -9.03 25.07 13.67
N GLU A 429 -9.91 24.06 13.59
CA GLU A 429 -10.90 23.93 12.52
C GLU A 429 -11.93 25.08 12.53
N LEU A 430 -12.34 25.55 13.71
CA LEU A 430 -13.20 26.72 13.81
C LEU A 430 -12.52 28.00 13.30
N LEU A 431 -11.22 28.15 13.59
CA LEU A 431 -10.44 29.31 13.16
C LEU A 431 -10.31 29.36 11.64
N SER A 432 -9.99 28.24 11.00
CA SER A 432 -9.89 28.16 9.54
C SER A 432 -11.22 28.44 8.84
N PHE A 433 -12.35 28.00 9.41
CA PHE A 433 -13.67 28.36 8.88
C PHE A 433 -14.01 29.85 9.09
N LYS A 434 -13.57 30.46 10.20
CA LYS A 434 -13.73 31.92 10.41
C LYS A 434 -12.97 32.72 9.38
N GLU A 435 -11.72 32.35 9.11
CA GLU A 435 -10.89 32.99 8.09
C GLU A 435 -11.50 32.83 6.68
N ALA A 436 -12.02 31.65 6.34
CA ALA A 436 -12.73 31.42 5.09
C ALA A 436 -14.02 32.26 4.98
N SER A 437 -14.78 32.42 6.08
CA SER A 437 -15.98 33.27 6.11
C SER A 437 -15.64 34.75 5.94
N GLU A 438 -14.62 35.26 6.63
CA GLU A 438 -14.18 36.66 6.48
C GLU A 438 -13.70 36.96 5.06
N HIS A 439 -13.02 36.00 4.42
CA HIS A 439 -12.60 36.12 3.04
C HIS A 439 -13.80 36.28 2.09
N LEU A 440 -14.84 35.44 2.25
CA LEU A 440 -16.06 35.52 1.45
C LEU A 440 -16.85 36.82 1.70
N GLU A 441 -16.93 37.28 2.95
CA GLU A 441 -17.59 38.54 3.30
C GLU A 441 -16.88 39.77 2.69
N ARG A 442 -15.54 39.73 2.60
CA ARG A 442 -14.77 40.77 1.91
C ARG A 442 -15.04 40.80 0.42
N GLU A 443 -15.16 39.63 -0.24
CA GLU A 443 -15.49 39.57 -1.66
C GLU A 443 -16.88 40.15 -1.96
N ILE A 444 -17.89 39.86 -1.12
CA ILE A 444 -19.24 40.47 -1.23
C ILE A 444 -19.20 42.00 -1.13
N SER A 445 -18.28 42.57 -0.34
CA SER A 445 -18.18 44.04 -0.20
C SER A 445 -17.45 44.73 -1.36
N VAL A 446 -16.71 43.98 -2.17
CA VAL A 446 -15.87 44.49 -3.27
C VAL A 446 -16.55 44.31 -4.64
N SER A 447 -17.50 43.38 -4.75
CA SER A 447 -18.43 43.20 -5.88
C SER A 447 -19.68 44.07 -5.75
#